data_AF-A0A1B6L3V2-F1
#
_entry.id   AF-A0A1B6L3V2-F1
#
_cell.length_a   1.000
_cell.length_b   1.000
_cell.length_c   1.000
_cell.angle_alpha   90.00
_cell.angle_beta   90.00
_cell.angle_gamma   90.00
#
_symmetry.space_group_name_H-M   'P 1'
#
loop_
_entity.id
_entity.type
_entity.pdbx_description
1 polymer ?
#
loop_
_entity_poly.entity_id
_entity_poly.type
_entity_poly.pdbx_seq_one_letter_code
_entity_poly.pdbx_strand_id
1 'polypeptide(L)'
;IFKFDYLRSEKLMVFHKKSVWDRATTEVKVPPLLHLQVWDRDKLSANDFIGAIVLDLSKMPRGARSVKICKMRVALTPYDGIDLFKVKRVRGWWPFLRGREEEDPTSGGFLEAEFQLLTA
;
A
#
# COMPACT_ATOMS: atom_id res chain seq x y z
N ILE A 1 -2.35 -10.85 8.44
CA ILE A 1 -0.91 -11.12 8.24
C ILE A 1 -0.73 -11.58 6.81
N PHE A 2 0.05 -10.86 6.01
CA PHE A 2 0.37 -11.25 4.63
C PHE A 2 1.73 -11.95 4.62
N LYS A 3 1.79 -13.15 4.04
CA LYS A 3 3.02 -13.93 3.91
C LYS A 3 3.62 -13.69 2.53
N PHE A 4 4.92 -13.45 2.48
CA PHE A 4 5.67 -13.22 1.25
C PHE A 4 7.15 -13.45 1.51
N ASP A 5 7.89 -13.81 0.47
CA ASP A 5 9.34 -13.86 0.52
C ASP A 5 9.92 -12.53 0.03
N TYR A 6 11.01 -12.07 0.64
CA TYR A 6 11.65 -10.80 0.30
C TYR A 6 13.13 -10.98 -0.01
N LEU A 7 13.51 -10.69 -1.26
CA LEU A 7 14.88 -10.70 -1.73
C LEU A 7 15.52 -9.34 -1.40
N ARG A 8 16.25 -9.27 -0.29
CA ARG A 8 16.87 -8.04 0.20
C ARG A 8 17.86 -7.41 -0.78
N SER A 9 18.58 -8.22 -1.56
CA SER A 9 19.57 -7.74 -2.54
C SER A 9 18.91 -6.99 -3.70
N GLU A 10 17.78 -7.50 -4.19
CA GLU A 10 17.04 -6.93 -5.33
C GLU A 10 15.93 -5.98 -4.88
N LYS A 11 15.56 -5.98 -3.60
CA LYS A 11 14.40 -5.30 -3.02
C LYS A 11 13.08 -5.70 -3.67
N LEU A 12 12.96 -6.97 -4.01
CA LEU A 12 11.77 -7.54 -4.66
C LEU A 12 11.07 -8.53 -3.72
N MET A 13 9.75 -8.57 -3.82
CA MET A 13 8.93 -9.63 -3.23
C MET A 13 8.81 -10.78 -4.22
N VAL A 14 8.88 -12.00 -3.70
CA VAL A 14 8.69 -13.23 -4.46
C VAL A 14 7.38 -13.86 -4.06
N PHE A 15 6.59 -14.22 -5.06
CA PHE A 15 5.34 -14.94 -4.90
C PHE A 15 5.36 -16.22 -5.72
N HIS A 16 4.94 -17.31 -5.10
CA HIS A 16 4.69 -18.58 -5.80
C HIS A 16 3.25 -18.59 -6.29
N LYS A 17 3.05 -18.29 -7.57
CA LYS A 17 1.73 -18.43 -8.20
C LYS A 17 1.59 -19.86 -8.70
N LYS A 18 0.64 -20.60 -8.14
CA LYS A 18 0.18 -21.87 -8.72
C LYS A 18 -0.79 -21.54 -9.85
N SER A 19 -0.38 -21.80 -11.09
CA SER A 19 -1.30 -21.75 -12.23
C SER A 19 -2.29 -22.91 -12.13
N VAL A 20 -3.58 -22.65 -12.35
CA VAL A 20 -4.61 -23.69 -12.32
C VAL A 20 -4.53 -24.59 -13.57
N TRP A 21 -3.91 -24.10 -14.64
CA TRP A 21 -3.76 -24.83 -15.90
C TRP A 21 -2.40 -25.49 -16.08
N ASP A 22 -1.38 -25.07 -15.34
CA ASP A 22 -0.04 -25.62 -15.46
C ASP A 22 0.43 -26.03 -14.06
N ARG A 23 0.76 -27.31 -13.88
CA ARG A 23 1.28 -27.82 -12.60
C ARG A 23 2.63 -27.20 -12.21
N ALA A 24 3.19 -26.34 -13.07
CA ALA A 24 4.35 -25.53 -12.79
C ALA A 24 4.05 -24.47 -11.72
N THR A 25 4.85 -24.47 -10.66
CA THR A 25 4.87 -23.38 -9.69
C THR A 25 5.73 -22.27 -10.28
N THR A 26 5.12 -21.17 -10.73
CA THR A 26 5.87 -20.03 -11.27
C THR A 26 6.24 -19.08 -10.15
N GLU A 27 7.54 -18.80 -10.00
CA GLU A 27 8.05 -17.76 -9.13
C GLU A 27 7.95 -16.41 -9.84
N VAL A 28 7.20 -15.49 -9.25
CA VAL A 28 7.02 -14.13 -9.78
C VAL A 28 7.70 -13.15 -8.84
N LYS A 29 8.65 -12.39 -9.38
CA LYS A 29 9.29 -11.27 -8.68
C LYS A 29 8.54 -9.98 -8.98
N VAL A 30 8.12 -9.27 -7.94
CA VAL A 30 7.41 -7.99 -8.07
C VAL A 30 7.95 -6.97 -7.08
N PRO A 31 7.85 -5.66 -7.38
CA PRO A 31 8.15 -4.64 -6.39
C PRO A 31 7.22 -4.76 -5.18
N PRO A 32 7.68 -4.37 -3.99
CA PRO A 32 6.92 -4.53 -2.76
C PRO A 32 5.87 -3.42 -2.62
N LEU A 33 4.88 -3.41 -3.52
CA LEU A 33 3.79 -2.43 -3.54
C LEU A 33 2.60 -2.95 -2.72
N LEU A 34 2.16 -2.14 -1.76
CA LEU A 34 0.94 -2.37 -0.99
C LEU A 34 -0.19 -1.49 -1.54
N HIS A 35 -1.21 -2.13 -2.09
CA HIS A 35 -2.41 -1.48 -2.57
C HIS A 35 -3.49 -1.53 -1.49
N LEU A 36 -3.92 -0.37 -1.01
CA LEU A 36 -5.03 -0.27 -0.06
C LEU A 36 -6.18 0.43 -0.76
N GLN A 37 -7.37 -0.14 -0.63
CA GLN A 37 -8.60 0.38 -1.21
C GLN A 37 -9.69 0.40 -0.15
N VAL A 38 -10.48 1.45 -0.16
CA VAL A 38 -11.63 1.62 0.72
C VAL A 38 -12.88 1.63 -0.14
N TRP A 39 -13.82 0.76 0.21
CA TRP A 39 -15.10 0.58 -0.46
C TRP A 39 -16.19 0.77 0.58
N ASP A 40 -17.24 1.52 0.22
CA ASP A 40 -18.44 1.56 1.04
C ASP A 40 -19.11 0.19 1.03
N ARG A 41 -19.68 -0.21 2.16
CA ARG A 41 -20.38 -1.49 2.25
C ARG A 41 -21.87 -1.22 2.26
N ASP A 42 -22.45 -1.19 1.07
CA ASP A 42 -23.90 -1.13 0.92
C ASP A 42 -24.52 -2.52 0.96
N LYS A 43 -25.68 -2.63 1.61
CA LYS A 43 -26.44 -3.89 1.70
C LYS A 43 -27.39 -4.09 0.52
N LEU A 44 -27.66 -3.06 -0.26
CA LEU A 44 -28.73 -3.03 -1.27
C LEU A 44 -28.29 -2.55 -2.67
N SER A 45 -27.09 -1.98 -2.80
CA SER A 45 -26.51 -1.45 -4.06
C SER A 45 -25.10 -1.99 -4.30
N ALA A 46 -24.52 -1.69 -5.48
CA ALA A 46 -23.11 -1.93 -5.73
C ALA A 46 -22.25 -1.06 -4.79
N ASN A 47 -21.20 -1.63 -4.21
CA ASN A 47 -20.30 -0.94 -3.30
C ASN A 47 -19.63 0.25 -3.99
N ASP A 48 -19.78 1.45 -3.42
CA ASP A 48 -19.14 2.66 -3.95
C ASP A 48 -17.65 2.72 -3.57
N PHE A 49 -16.82 3.06 -4.54
CA PHE A 49 -15.39 3.29 -4.32
C PHE A 49 -15.17 4.64 -3.61
N ILE A 50 -14.55 4.59 -2.42
CA ILE A 50 -14.29 5.77 -1.59
C ILE A 50 -12.88 6.32 -1.88
N GLY A 51 -11.89 5.44 -2.06
CA GLY A 51 -10.54 5.86 -2.39
C GLY A 51 -9.52 4.73 -2.40
N ALA A 52 -8.34 5.00 -2.97
CA ALA A 52 -7.21 4.09 -2.94
C ALA A 52 -5.90 4.82 -2.62
N ILE A 53 -4.94 4.05 -2.12
CA ILE A 53 -3.54 4.46 -2.00
C ILE A 53 -2.64 3.28 -2.35
N VAL A 54 -1.54 3.58 -3.05
CA VAL A 54 -0.49 2.63 -3.34
C VAL A 54 0.76 3.08 -2.58
N LEU A 55 1.30 2.19 -1.75
CA LEU A 55 2.48 2.43 -0.92
C LEU A 55 3.59 1.47 -1.33
N ASP A 56 4.74 1.99 -1.75
CA ASP A 56 5.95 1.18 -1.93
C ASP A 56 6.56 0.90 -0.56
N LEU A 57 6.56 -0.35 -0.10
CA LEU A 57 7.09 -0.72 1.22
C LEU A 57 8.59 -0.47 1.36
N SER A 58 9.33 -0.40 0.24
CA SER A 58 10.76 -0.09 0.23
C SER A 58 11.05 1.42 0.31
N LYS A 59 10.08 2.25 -0.10
CA LYS A 59 10.18 3.72 -0.20
C LYS A 59 8.86 4.38 0.17
N MET A 60 8.29 4.02 1.32
CA MET A 60 6.97 4.48 1.71
C MET A 60 7.05 5.92 2.24
N PRO A 61 6.10 6.81 1.88
CA PRO A 61 6.03 8.12 2.50
C PRO A 61 5.83 7.98 4.00
N ARG A 62 6.55 8.80 4.79
CA ARG A 62 6.38 8.85 6.23
C ARG A 62 4.95 9.26 6.58
N GLY A 63 4.22 8.38 7.28
CA GLY A 63 2.87 8.67 7.74
C GLY A 63 2.85 9.89 8.67
N ALA A 64 1.84 10.74 8.52
CA ALA A 64 1.70 11.92 9.37
C ALA A 64 1.32 11.50 10.81
N ARG A 65 1.72 12.31 11.81
CA ARG A 65 1.39 12.05 13.23
C ARG A 65 -0.07 12.37 13.58
N SER A 66 -0.74 13.18 12.76
CA SER A 66 -2.12 13.62 12.98
C SER A 66 -2.77 13.96 11.64
N VAL A 67 -4.08 13.77 11.54
CA VAL A 67 -4.92 14.15 10.39
C VAL A 67 -4.69 15.58 9.94
N LYS A 68 -4.54 16.52 10.90
CA LYS A 68 -4.35 17.97 10.62
C LYS A 68 -3.02 18.29 9.92
N ILE A 69 -2.02 17.44 10.09
CA ILE A 69 -0.66 17.61 9.52
C ILE A 69 -0.52 16.79 8.23
N CYS A 70 -1.44 15.86 7.98
CA CYS A 70 -1.48 15.04 6.79
C CYS A 70 -1.86 15.93 5.59
N LYS A 71 -0.84 16.47 4.91
CA LYS A 71 -1.06 17.23 3.68
C LYS A 71 -1.38 16.25 2.54
N MET A 72 -2.33 16.60 1.67
CA MET A 72 -2.60 15.83 0.44
C MET A 72 -1.34 15.56 -0.39
N ARG A 73 -0.34 16.44 -0.28
CA ARG A 73 0.99 16.32 -0.89
C ARG A 73 2.04 15.60 -0.03
N VAL A 74 1.67 14.65 0.85
CA VAL A 74 2.64 13.59 1.25
C VAL A 74 3.00 12.71 0.04
N ALA A 75 2.36 12.96 -1.11
CA ALA A 75 2.79 12.53 -2.42
C ALA A 75 4.29 12.81 -2.66
N LEU A 76 5.06 11.72 -2.61
CA LEU A 76 6.08 11.44 -3.61
C LEU A 76 7.32 12.33 -3.59
N THR A 77 7.77 12.86 -2.45
CA THR A 77 9.17 13.31 -2.37
C THR A 77 10.08 12.08 -2.32
N PRO A 78 10.89 11.79 -3.36
CA PRO A 78 11.69 10.57 -3.44
C PRO A 78 12.80 10.48 -2.38
N TYR A 79 13.01 11.56 -1.63
CA TYR A 79 14.12 11.73 -0.68
C TYR A 79 13.77 11.42 0.77
N ASP A 80 12.49 11.33 1.13
CA ASP A 80 12.05 11.19 2.54
C ASP A 80 11.23 9.91 2.78
N GLY A 81 11.45 8.92 1.92
CA GLY A 81 10.82 7.60 1.99
C GLY A 81 11.43 6.72 3.09
N ILE A 82 10.58 6.06 3.85
CA ILE A 82 10.96 5.06 4.86
C ILE A 82 10.96 3.68 4.20
N ASP A 83 11.92 2.84 4.56
CA ASP A 83 11.97 1.44 4.16
C ASP A 83 11.40 0.57 5.29
N LEU A 84 10.23 -0.03 5.10
CA LEU A 84 9.58 -0.87 6.10
C LEU A 84 10.46 -2.08 6.46
N PHE A 85 11.29 -2.57 5.54
CA PHE A 85 12.19 -3.70 5.77
C PHE A 85 13.37 -3.33 6.67
N LYS A 86 13.66 -2.04 6.84
CA LYS A 86 14.67 -1.55 7.80
C LYS A 86 14.05 -1.21 9.16
N VAL A 87 12.93 -0.49 9.16
CA VAL A 87 12.32 0.02 10.41
C VAL A 87 11.45 -1.02 11.10
N LYS A 88 11.00 -2.07 10.38
CA LYS A 88 10.14 -3.19 10.82
C LYS A 88 8.74 -2.80 11.29
N ARG A 89 8.50 -1.58 11.76
CA ARG A 89 7.19 -1.11 12.21
C ARG A 89 7.01 0.36 11.88
N VAL A 90 5.83 0.72 11.42
CA VAL A 90 5.47 2.11 11.12
C VAL A 90 3.99 2.33 11.37
N ARG A 91 3.67 3.47 11.97
CA ARG A 91 2.29 3.92 12.20
C ARG A 91 2.17 5.35 11.73
N GLY A 92 1.03 5.69 11.16
CA GLY A 92 0.72 7.07 10.82
C GLY A 92 -0.57 7.22 10.05
N TRP A 93 -0.78 8.44 9.60
CA TRP A 93 -1.92 8.84 8.78
C TRP A 93 -1.47 9.03 7.34
N TRP A 94 -2.18 8.38 6.42
CA TRP A 94 -1.98 8.54 4.98
C TRP A 94 -3.25 9.07 4.29
N PRO A 95 -3.12 10.00 3.34
CA PRO A 95 -4.25 10.53 2.59
C PRO A 95 -4.66 9.56 1.49
N PHE A 96 -5.95 9.28 1.37
CA PHE A 96 -6.51 8.54 0.25
C PHE A 96 -6.88 9.49 -0.88
N LEU A 97 -6.63 9.06 -2.10
CA LEU A 97 -7.02 9.80 -3.28
C LEU A 97 -8.30 9.17 -3.83
N ARG A 98 -9.34 10.00 -3.97
CA ARG A 98 -10.57 9.63 -4.67
C ARG A 98 -10.43 10.14 -6.10
N GLY A 99 -9.94 9.27 -6.99
CA GLY A 99 -9.82 9.58 -8.41
C GLY A 99 -10.72 8.67 -9.23
N ARG A 100 -11.71 9.27 -9.92
CA ARG A 100 -11.98 8.88 -11.31
C ARG A 100 -10.94 9.62 -12.15
N GLU A 101 -10.38 8.97 -13.16
CA GLU A 101 -9.19 9.42 -13.92
C GLU A 101 -9.26 10.84 -14.54
N GLU A 102 -10.39 11.55 -14.45
CA GLU A 102 -10.68 12.77 -15.23
C GLU A 102 -10.89 14.05 -14.39
N GLU A 103 -11.01 13.96 -13.06
CA GLU A 103 -11.16 15.14 -12.17
C GLU A 103 -9.99 15.23 -11.18
N ASP A 104 -9.56 16.46 -10.88
CA ASP A 104 -8.52 16.76 -9.88
C ASP A 104 -8.69 15.86 -8.65
N PRO A 105 -7.62 15.18 -8.20
CA PRO A 105 -7.71 14.16 -7.17
C PRO A 105 -8.25 14.76 -5.88
N THR A 106 -9.54 14.55 -5.65
CA THR A 106 -10.23 15.06 -4.48
C THR A 106 -9.82 14.22 -3.27
N SER A 107 -9.63 14.87 -2.12
CA SER A 107 -9.27 14.19 -0.88
C SER A 107 -10.35 13.16 -0.53
N GLY A 108 -10.01 11.86 -0.65
CA GLY A 108 -10.89 10.75 -0.30
C GLY A 108 -10.92 10.46 1.20
N GLY A 109 -10.30 11.32 2.01
CA GLY A 109 -10.15 11.17 3.45
C GLY A 109 -8.76 10.73 3.88
N PHE A 110 -8.64 10.39 5.17
CA PHE A 110 -7.39 10.00 5.81
C PHE A 110 -7.58 8.68 6.55
N LEU A 111 -6.62 7.78 6.42
CA LEU A 111 -6.60 6.51 7.14
C LEU A 111 -5.44 6.49 8.12
N GLU A 112 -5.74 6.13 9.36
CA GLU A 112 -4.70 5.69 10.29
C GLU A 112 -4.43 4.21 10.04
N ALA A 113 -3.17 3.88 9.78
CA ALA A 113 -2.76 2.50 9.63
C ALA A 113 -1.47 2.23 10.42
N GLU A 114 -1.28 0.96 10.74
CA GLU A 114 -0.04 0.46 11.30
C GLU A 114 0.42 -0.76 10.48
N PHE A 115 1.66 -0.70 9.99
CA PHE A 115 2.28 -1.81 9.29
C PHE A 115 3.43 -2.34 10.13
N GLN A 116 3.46 -3.66 10.30
CA GLN A 116 4.50 -4.36 11.02
C GLN A 116 4.99 -5.54 10.18
N LEU A 117 6.31 -5.59 9.99
CA LEU A 117 7.01 -6.72 9.41
C LEU A 117 7.24 -7.76 10.51
N LEU A 118 6.69 -8.95 10.29
CA LEU A 118 6.91 -10.11 11.15
C LEU A 118 7.93 -11.01 10.47
N THR A 119 9.12 -11.11 11.05
CA THR A 119 10.14 -12.09 10.64
C THR A 119 9.95 -13.34 11.49
N ALA A 120 9.74 -14.48 10.84
CA ALA A 120 9.75 -15.80 11.48
C ALA A 120 11.18 -16.30 11.71
#